data_AF-A0A2T2S646-F1
#
_entry.id   AF-A0A2T2S646-F1
#
_cell.length_a   1.000
_cell.length_b   1.000
_cell.length_c   1.000
_cell.angle_alpha   90.00
_cell.angle_beta   90.00
_cell.angle_gamma   90.00
#
_symmetry.space_group_name_H-M   'P 1'
#
loop_
_entity.id
_entity.type
_entity.pdbx_description
1 polymer ?
#
loop_
_entity_poly.entity_id
_entity_poly.type
_entity_poly.pdbx_seq_one_letter_code
_entity_poly.pdbx_strand_id
1 'polypeptide(L)'
;MELLDRISALQSSAERQLHALDNLKKTENALILPFFSALGYDPFDVREVEPDFEVGVEEQGRKAVSYVLKKDGAPVILVQCEEAGTDLGASDDSFLFQSFDELGADVAAFTNGLRYRFHANLDARIRGDGRPFLEFNLLEHDSRQVAELEPLTRPAFDAEAILSAAYNRTCGRLLREYVVQQQHTPDEPLVRFLATQVYEGDVSDDVLKRFYPVVQTVLRELVDGGREIQWQAPGRDDRSGSSADASEFAETEASESPKKEPERATQEKGASAEEEKATLGDDEDEQEGEDPFDKDLARRVIDDF
;
A
#
# COMPACT_ATOMS: atom_id res chain seq x y z
N MET A 1 -10.31 -24.50 -0.27
CA MET A 1 -11.32 -23.43 -0.33
C MET A 1 -10.57 -22.14 -0.56
N GLU A 2 -11.03 -21.33 -1.49
CA GLU A 2 -10.42 -20.03 -1.75
C GLU A 2 -10.64 -19.10 -0.54
N LEU A 3 -9.87 -18.01 -0.44
CA LEU A 3 -10.03 -17.03 0.65
C LEU A 3 -11.46 -16.46 0.67
N LEU A 4 -12.00 -16.14 -0.51
CA LEU A 4 -13.37 -15.64 -0.66
C LEU A 4 -14.41 -16.56 -0.03
N ASP A 5 -14.37 -17.86 -0.34
CA ASP A 5 -15.31 -18.84 0.23
C ASP A 5 -15.27 -18.86 1.76
N ARG A 6 -14.06 -18.82 2.33
CA ARG A 6 -13.83 -18.85 3.78
C ARG A 6 -14.38 -17.60 4.46
N ILE A 7 -14.15 -16.42 3.86
CA ILE A 7 -14.64 -15.14 4.37
C ILE A 7 -16.16 -15.03 4.24
N SER A 8 -16.75 -15.45 3.10
CA SER A 8 -18.21 -15.46 2.93
C SER A 8 -18.91 -16.44 3.86
N ALA A 9 -18.31 -17.60 4.13
CA ALA A 9 -18.81 -18.53 5.14
C ALA A 9 -18.77 -17.92 6.56
N LEU A 10 -17.70 -17.21 6.89
CA LEU A 10 -17.56 -16.49 8.15
C LEU A 10 -18.59 -15.37 8.29
N GLN A 11 -18.78 -14.55 7.25
CA GLN A 11 -19.83 -13.51 7.20
C GLN A 11 -21.20 -14.10 7.49
N SER A 12 -21.57 -15.16 6.78
CA SER A 12 -22.86 -15.84 6.97
C SER A 12 -23.03 -16.37 8.40
N SER A 13 -21.93 -16.82 9.03
CA SER A 13 -21.95 -17.24 10.44
C SER A 13 -22.11 -16.05 11.38
N ALA A 14 -21.39 -14.95 11.13
CA ALA A 14 -21.45 -13.71 11.90
C ALA A 14 -22.86 -13.12 11.96
N GLU A 15 -23.56 -13.05 10.83
CA GLU A 15 -24.93 -12.54 10.73
C GLU A 15 -25.91 -13.30 11.64
N ARG A 16 -25.78 -14.63 11.71
CA ARG A 16 -26.67 -15.48 12.53
C ARG A 16 -26.46 -15.31 14.02
N GLN A 17 -25.25 -14.96 14.45
CA GLN A 17 -24.85 -14.94 15.86
C GLN A 17 -24.66 -13.54 16.43
N LEU A 18 -24.81 -12.48 15.62
CA LEU A 18 -24.53 -11.09 15.99
C LEU A 18 -25.17 -10.67 17.33
N HIS A 19 -26.44 -11.05 17.53
CA HIS A 19 -27.21 -10.74 18.75
C HIS A 19 -26.70 -11.43 20.02
N ALA A 20 -25.85 -12.45 19.89
CA ALA A 20 -25.30 -13.21 21.00
C ALA A 20 -23.87 -12.80 21.38
N LEU A 21 -23.23 -11.91 20.60
CA LEU A 21 -21.87 -11.42 20.81
C LEU A 21 -21.87 -10.24 21.80
N ASP A 22 -22.04 -10.56 23.08
CA ASP A 22 -22.19 -9.60 24.20
C ASP A 22 -20.95 -9.52 25.12
N ASN A 23 -19.82 -10.05 24.66
CA ASN A 23 -18.52 -9.93 25.32
C ASN A 23 -17.37 -10.28 24.37
N LEU A 24 -16.15 -9.90 24.76
CA LEU A 24 -14.93 -10.18 24.02
C LEU A 24 -14.71 -11.67 23.74
N LYS A 25 -14.84 -12.56 24.73
CA LYS A 25 -14.58 -14.01 24.53
C LYS A 25 -15.49 -14.64 23.49
N LYS A 26 -16.76 -14.22 23.44
CA LYS A 26 -17.69 -14.66 22.40
C LYS A 26 -17.27 -14.11 21.04
N THR A 27 -16.90 -12.83 20.98
CA THR A 27 -16.40 -12.17 19.76
C THR A 27 -15.17 -12.91 19.20
N GLU A 28 -14.21 -13.23 20.07
CA GLU A 28 -12.99 -13.93 19.68
C GLU A 28 -13.28 -15.30 19.08
N ASN A 29 -14.02 -16.14 19.82
CA ASN A 29 -14.34 -17.49 19.38
C ASN A 29 -15.18 -17.52 18.11
N ALA A 30 -16.14 -16.59 17.99
CA ALA A 30 -17.14 -16.63 16.94
C ALA A 30 -16.72 -15.92 15.66
N LEU A 31 -15.83 -14.92 15.75
CA LEU A 31 -15.41 -14.06 14.63
C LEU A 31 -13.89 -14.06 14.41
N ILE A 32 -13.12 -13.72 15.44
CA ILE A 32 -11.68 -13.42 15.28
C ILE A 32 -10.84 -14.68 15.01
N LEU A 33 -10.99 -15.74 15.81
CA LEU A 33 -10.27 -17.00 15.59
C LEU A 33 -10.64 -17.66 14.24
N PRO A 34 -11.94 -17.70 13.83
CA PRO A 34 -12.30 -18.12 12.48
C PRO A 34 -11.69 -17.25 11.37
N PHE A 35 -11.55 -15.94 11.60
CA PHE A 35 -10.88 -15.05 10.63
C PHE A 35 -9.40 -15.39 10.49
N PHE A 36 -8.70 -15.66 11.60
CA PHE A 36 -7.31 -16.14 11.55
C PHE A 36 -7.21 -17.45 10.75
N SER A 37 -8.14 -18.38 10.98
CA SER A 37 -8.23 -19.63 10.20
C SER A 37 -8.48 -19.38 8.72
N ALA A 38 -9.29 -18.37 8.38
CA ALA A 38 -9.55 -17.96 7.01
C ALA A 38 -8.29 -17.40 6.33
N LEU A 39 -7.46 -16.65 7.06
CA LEU A 39 -6.14 -16.19 6.61
C LEU A 39 -5.08 -17.31 6.57
N GLY A 40 -5.41 -18.51 7.05
CA GLY A 40 -4.52 -19.67 7.07
C GLY A 40 -3.60 -19.73 8.28
N TYR A 41 -3.90 -18.99 9.35
CA TYR A 41 -3.25 -19.15 10.66
C TYR A 41 -4.08 -20.11 11.52
N ASP A 42 -3.45 -21.11 12.13
CA ASP A 42 -4.12 -22.07 13.01
C ASP A 42 -4.30 -21.52 14.44
N PRO A 43 -5.54 -21.15 14.86
CA PRO A 43 -5.79 -20.64 16.20
C PRO A 43 -5.62 -21.70 17.31
N PHE A 44 -5.48 -22.98 16.95
CA PHE A 44 -5.25 -24.07 17.91
C PHE A 44 -3.77 -24.44 18.07
N ASP A 45 -2.88 -23.85 17.26
CA ASP A 45 -1.43 -23.93 17.45
C ASP A 45 -0.90 -22.63 18.08
N VAL A 46 -0.60 -22.67 19.38
CA VAL A 46 -0.07 -21.50 20.12
C VAL A 46 1.28 -20.99 19.61
N ARG A 47 1.99 -21.79 18.79
CA ARG A 47 3.23 -21.35 18.13
C ARG A 47 2.96 -20.51 16.89
N GLU A 48 1.73 -20.51 16.40
CA GLU A 48 1.27 -19.80 15.23
C GLU A 48 0.33 -18.65 15.57
N VAL A 49 -0.60 -18.88 16.51
CA VAL A 49 -1.48 -17.86 17.07
C VAL A 49 -1.31 -17.86 18.58
N GLU A 50 -0.51 -16.92 19.08
CA GLU A 50 -0.21 -16.81 20.51
C GLU A 50 -1.14 -15.80 21.17
N PRO A 51 -2.04 -16.20 22.09
CA PRO A 51 -2.87 -15.27 22.84
C PRO A 51 -2.11 -14.61 24.00
N ASP A 52 -2.62 -13.47 24.48
CA ASP A 52 -2.17 -12.78 25.70
C ASP A 52 -0.65 -12.54 25.73
N PHE A 53 -0.09 -12.05 24.62
CA PHE A 53 1.35 -11.84 24.49
C PHE A 53 1.82 -10.63 25.30
N GLU A 54 2.56 -10.87 26.38
CA GLU A 54 3.09 -9.81 27.24
C GLU A 54 4.24 -9.05 26.56
N VAL A 55 4.13 -7.72 26.48
CA VAL A 55 5.16 -6.84 25.92
C VAL A 55 5.86 -6.12 27.05
N GLY A 56 7.10 -6.53 27.33
CA GLY A 56 7.96 -5.89 28.32
C GLY A 56 7.51 -6.03 29.78
N VAL A 57 8.32 -5.46 30.68
CA VAL A 57 8.04 -5.34 32.12
C VAL A 57 8.36 -3.91 32.52
N GLU A 58 7.40 -2.99 32.37
CA GLU A 58 7.52 -1.67 33.01
C GLU A 58 6.79 -1.63 34.36
N GLU A 59 7.30 -0.77 35.24
CA GLU A 59 6.84 -0.57 36.64
C GLU A 59 5.35 -0.18 36.78
N GLN A 60 4.64 0.06 35.67
CA GLN A 60 3.23 0.46 35.62
C GLN A 60 2.24 -0.67 35.31
N GLY A 61 2.71 -1.91 35.18
CA GLY A 61 1.86 -3.10 34.94
C GLY A 61 2.06 -3.70 33.55
N ARG A 62 1.74 -4.99 33.43
CA ARG A 62 1.87 -5.75 32.18
C ARG A 62 0.92 -5.18 31.12
N LYS A 63 1.47 -4.70 30.01
CA LYS A 63 0.69 -4.45 28.80
C LYS A 63 0.84 -5.66 27.88
N ALA A 64 -0.28 -6.24 27.46
CA ALA A 64 -0.30 -7.43 26.63
C ALA A 64 -1.12 -7.14 25.36
N VAL A 65 -0.69 -7.72 24.25
CA VAL A 65 -1.44 -7.73 22.99
C VAL A 65 -2.36 -8.95 23.00
N SER A 66 -3.58 -8.81 22.47
CA SER A 66 -4.57 -9.92 22.50
C SER A 66 -4.07 -11.16 21.77
N TYR A 67 -3.51 -11.01 20.57
CA TYR A 67 -2.89 -12.11 19.82
C TYR A 67 -1.65 -11.67 19.05
N VAL A 68 -0.73 -12.61 18.86
CA VAL A 68 0.37 -12.50 17.89
C VAL A 68 0.23 -13.62 16.87
N LEU A 69 0.08 -13.25 15.60
CA LEU A 69 0.15 -14.18 14.48
C LEU A 69 1.60 -14.32 14.06
N LYS A 70 2.05 -15.57 13.90
CA LYS A 70 3.44 -15.91 13.59
C LYS A 70 3.54 -16.66 12.27
N LYS A 71 4.63 -16.40 11.55
CA LYS A 71 5.06 -17.16 10.38
C LYS A 71 6.48 -17.63 10.60
N ASP A 72 6.71 -18.93 10.43
CA ASP A 72 8.03 -19.56 10.63
C ASP A 72 8.65 -19.26 12.01
N GLY A 73 7.79 -19.12 13.03
CA GLY A 73 8.17 -18.83 14.43
C GLY A 73 8.41 -17.35 14.75
N ALA A 74 8.39 -16.46 13.75
CA ALA A 74 8.54 -15.02 13.93
C ALA A 74 7.18 -14.30 13.98
N PRO A 75 6.98 -13.30 14.86
CA PRO A 75 5.81 -12.41 14.83
C PRO A 75 5.69 -11.70 13.48
N VAL A 76 4.48 -11.71 12.90
CA VAL A 76 4.20 -11.03 11.63
C VAL A 76 3.04 -10.04 11.75
N ILE A 77 2.02 -10.36 12.54
CA ILE A 77 0.86 -9.50 12.77
C ILE A 77 0.55 -9.46 14.26
N LEU A 78 0.57 -8.27 14.85
CA LEU A 78 0.05 -8.00 16.19
C LEU A 78 -1.45 -7.74 16.09
N VAL A 79 -2.25 -8.33 16.98
CA VAL A 79 -3.71 -8.14 16.93
C VAL A 79 -4.23 -7.70 18.29
N GLN A 80 -4.84 -6.52 18.32
CA GLN A 80 -5.60 -6.05 19.47
C GLN A 80 -7.09 -6.21 19.18
N CYS A 81 -7.78 -6.86 20.12
CA CYS A 81 -9.17 -7.25 19.96
C CYS A 81 -10.07 -6.42 20.88
N GLU A 82 -11.26 -6.12 20.38
CA GLU A 82 -12.37 -5.50 21.10
C GLU A 82 -13.63 -6.36 21.00
N GLU A 83 -14.59 -6.08 21.86
CA GLU A 83 -15.93 -6.68 21.78
C GLU A 83 -16.67 -6.25 20.50
N ALA A 84 -17.43 -7.18 19.91
CA ALA A 84 -18.30 -6.89 18.78
C ALA A 84 -19.26 -5.73 19.11
N GLY A 85 -19.30 -4.73 18.21
CA GLY A 85 -20.13 -3.53 18.41
C GLY A 85 -19.40 -2.36 19.07
N THR A 86 -18.20 -2.57 19.62
CA THR A 86 -17.31 -1.47 20.02
C THR A 86 -16.90 -0.66 18.79
N ASP A 87 -16.98 0.67 18.89
CA ASP A 87 -16.47 1.58 17.87
C ASP A 87 -14.94 1.66 17.95
N LEU A 88 -14.28 1.17 16.90
CA LEU A 88 -12.83 1.15 16.79
C LEU A 88 -12.22 2.55 16.61
N GLY A 89 -13.01 3.58 16.34
CA GLY A 89 -12.53 4.96 16.19
C GLY A 89 -12.24 5.67 17.52
N ALA A 90 -12.75 5.13 18.64
CA ALA A 90 -12.64 5.73 19.97
C ALA A 90 -11.48 5.15 20.81
N SER A 91 -10.82 4.11 20.33
CA SER A 91 -9.77 3.39 21.06
C SER A 91 -8.42 4.10 20.97
N ASP A 92 -7.69 4.12 22.09
CA ASP A 92 -6.33 4.66 22.17
C ASP A 92 -5.33 3.58 21.71
N ASP A 93 -4.97 3.65 20.43
CA ASP A 93 -4.11 2.69 19.75
C ASP A 93 -2.60 2.91 20.03
N SER A 94 -2.25 3.88 20.88
CA SER A 94 -0.86 4.31 21.12
C SER A 94 0.06 3.20 21.63
N PHE A 95 -0.49 2.21 22.36
CA PHE A 95 0.29 1.08 22.86
C PHE A 95 0.77 0.16 21.73
N LEU A 96 -0.13 -0.29 20.84
CA LEU A 96 0.25 -1.16 19.72
C LEU A 96 1.28 -0.50 18.81
N PHE A 97 1.16 0.81 18.59
CA PHE A 97 2.11 1.55 17.77
C PHE A 97 3.53 1.59 18.37
N GLN A 98 3.65 1.62 19.69
CA GLN A 98 4.93 1.57 20.41
C GLN A 98 5.53 0.15 20.40
N SER A 99 4.68 -0.89 20.40
CA SER A 99 5.12 -2.28 20.46
C SER A 99 5.70 -2.82 19.14
N PHE A 100 5.52 -2.14 18.01
CA PHE A 100 6.08 -2.57 16.72
C PHE A 100 7.58 -2.87 16.78
N ASP A 101 8.37 -1.91 17.29
CA ASP A 101 9.83 -2.01 17.34
C ASP A 101 10.30 -3.02 18.39
N GLU A 102 9.60 -3.10 19.53
CA GLU A 102 9.91 -4.05 20.61
C GLU A 102 9.60 -5.50 20.23
N LEU A 103 8.54 -5.73 19.45
CA LEU A 103 8.07 -7.06 19.07
C LEU A 103 8.57 -7.53 17.70
N GLY A 104 9.15 -6.65 16.91
CA GLY A 104 9.69 -6.98 15.58
C GLY A 104 8.62 -7.45 14.59
N ALA A 105 7.39 -6.93 14.71
CA ALA A 105 6.31 -7.22 13.78
C ALA A 105 6.19 -6.11 12.73
N ASP A 106 5.70 -6.46 11.53
CA ASP A 106 5.57 -5.49 10.43
C ASP A 106 4.16 -4.88 10.33
N VAL A 107 3.17 -5.59 10.86
CA VAL A 107 1.75 -5.22 10.78
C VAL A 107 1.11 -5.29 12.16
N ALA A 108 0.22 -4.35 12.44
CA ALA A 108 -0.73 -4.44 13.55
C ALA A 108 -2.17 -4.37 13.01
N ALA A 109 -3.08 -5.10 13.66
CA ALA A 109 -4.49 -5.13 13.34
C ALA A 109 -5.29 -4.76 14.59
N PHE A 110 -6.22 -3.82 14.43
CA PHE A 110 -7.22 -3.51 15.44
C PHE A 110 -8.59 -3.99 14.97
N THR A 111 -9.29 -4.77 15.79
CA THR A 111 -10.50 -5.46 15.35
C THR A 111 -11.50 -5.72 16.46
N ASN A 112 -12.79 -5.65 16.12
CA ASN A 112 -13.89 -6.17 16.94
C ASN A 112 -14.52 -7.43 16.31
N GLY A 113 -13.79 -8.11 15.42
CA GLY A 113 -14.26 -9.24 14.63
C GLY A 113 -15.17 -8.89 13.45
N LEU A 114 -15.80 -7.71 13.43
CA LEU A 114 -16.64 -7.24 12.32
C LEU A 114 -15.90 -6.26 11.42
N ARG A 115 -15.06 -5.41 12.01
CA ARG A 115 -14.19 -4.47 11.30
C ARG A 115 -12.74 -4.76 11.65
N TYR A 116 -11.86 -4.64 10.67
CA TYR A 116 -10.43 -4.83 10.82
C TYR A 116 -9.72 -3.60 10.26
N ARG A 117 -8.84 -3.01 11.06
CA ARG A 117 -8.02 -1.85 10.68
C ARG A 117 -6.56 -2.28 10.75
N PHE A 118 -5.91 -2.37 9.60
CA PHE A 118 -4.52 -2.82 9.48
C PHE A 118 -3.58 -1.62 9.35
N HIS A 119 -2.54 -1.63 10.16
CA HIS A 119 -1.50 -0.62 10.23
C HIS A 119 -0.15 -1.26 9.94
N ALA A 120 0.69 -0.55 9.20
CA ALA A 120 2.03 -1.00 8.85
C ALA A 120 3.08 -0.27 9.71
N ASN A 121 4.20 -0.92 9.96
CA ASN A 121 5.34 -0.33 10.67
C ASN A 121 6.10 0.68 9.77
N LEU A 122 5.47 1.80 9.44
CA LEU A 122 6.09 2.85 8.62
C LEU A 122 6.87 3.85 9.48
N ASP A 123 7.86 4.52 8.91
CA ASP A 123 8.60 5.61 9.57
C ASP A 123 7.63 6.62 10.22
N ALA A 124 7.95 7.06 11.44
CA ALA A 124 7.14 8.00 12.21
C ALA A 124 6.80 9.29 11.44
N ARG A 125 7.63 9.71 10.49
CA ARG A 125 7.40 10.88 9.63
C ARG A 125 6.25 10.68 8.63
N ILE A 126 6.00 9.44 8.22
CA ILE A 126 4.96 9.08 7.24
C ILE A 126 3.69 8.59 7.94
N ARG A 127 3.81 8.12 9.19
CA ARG A 127 2.70 7.65 10.03
C ARG A 127 1.72 8.77 10.48
N GLY A 128 1.80 9.96 9.87
CA GLY A 128 1.37 11.26 10.40
C GLY A 128 -0.10 11.43 10.83
N ASP A 129 -0.96 10.43 10.67
CA ASP A 129 -2.36 10.46 11.11
C ASP A 129 -2.84 9.19 11.80
N GLY A 130 -1.97 8.19 12.00
CA GLY A 130 -2.35 6.91 12.60
C GLY A 130 -3.43 6.13 11.84
N ARG A 131 -3.78 6.53 10.60
CA ARG A 131 -4.84 5.84 9.84
C ARG A 131 -4.33 4.50 9.30
N PRO A 132 -5.20 3.48 9.23
CA PRO A 132 -4.85 2.20 8.65
C PRO A 132 -4.57 2.32 7.15
N PHE A 133 -3.70 1.45 6.63
CA PHE A 133 -3.45 1.34 5.20
C PHE A 133 -4.48 0.43 4.50
N LEU A 134 -5.20 -0.38 5.28
CA LEU A 134 -6.26 -1.26 4.84
C LEU A 134 -7.34 -1.35 5.93
N GLU A 135 -8.59 -1.14 5.54
CA GLU A 135 -9.76 -1.41 6.37
C GLU A 135 -10.62 -2.47 5.71
N PHE A 136 -11.14 -3.41 6.49
CA PHE A 136 -11.99 -4.49 6.01
C PHE A 136 -13.24 -4.62 6.90
N ASN A 137 -14.41 -4.69 6.27
CA ASN A 137 -15.69 -4.91 6.95
C ASN A 137 -16.22 -6.30 6.58
N LEU A 138 -16.29 -7.20 7.57
CA LEU A 138 -16.73 -8.57 7.38
C LEU A 138 -18.17 -8.66 6.86
N LEU A 139 -19.05 -7.74 7.26
CA LEU A 139 -20.46 -7.75 6.85
C LEU A 139 -20.70 -7.02 5.52
N GLU A 140 -19.79 -6.13 5.13
CA GLU A 140 -19.93 -5.28 3.95
C GLU A 140 -18.63 -5.34 3.13
N HIS A 141 -18.46 -6.41 2.37
CA HIS A 141 -17.33 -6.59 1.47
C HIS A 141 -17.73 -7.11 0.09
N ASP A 142 -16.92 -6.81 -0.91
CA ASP A 142 -16.92 -7.44 -2.22
C ASP A 142 -15.68 -8.32 -2.44
N SER A 143 -15.61 -8.98 -3.60
CA SER A 143 -14.49 -9.86 -3.95
C SER A 143 -13.14 -9.13 -4.08
N ARG A 144 -13.15 -7.84 -4.43
CA ARG A 144 -11.93 -7.03 -4.54
C ARG A 144 -11.39 -6.71 -3.15
N GLN A 145 -12.27 -6.32 -2.22
CA GLN A 145 -11.89 -6.06 -0.83
C GLN A 145 -11.35 -7.31 -0.14
N VAL A 146 -11.88 -8.50 -0.45
CA VAL A 146 -11.31 -9.75 0.05
C VAL A 146 -9.94 -10.04 -0.56
N ALA A 147 -9.74 -9.75 -1.85
CA ALA A 147 -8.42 -9.91 -2.48
C ALA A 147 -7.35 -9.02 -1.84
N GLU A 148 -7.72 -7.88 -1.23
CA GLU A 148 -6.77 -7.05 -0.48
C GLU A 148 -6.26 -7.70 0.82
N LEU A 149 -6.95 -8.72 1.33
CA LEU A 149 -6.48 -9.52 2.48
C LEU A 149 -5.46 -10.58 2.09
N GLU A 150 -5.33 -10.91 0.79
CA GLU A 150 -4.45 -11.99 0.32
C GLU A 150 -2.99 -11.83 0.81
N PRO A 151 -2.36 -10.63 0.75
CA PRO A 151 -1.01 -10.44 1.28
C PRO A 151 -0.88 -10.68 2.78
N LEU A 152 -1.97 -10.60 3.55
CA LEU A 152 -1.97 -10.84 4.99
C LEU A 152 -2.13 -12.33 5.34
N THR A 153 -2.47 -13.17 4.35
CA THR A 153 -2.57 -14.61 4.55
C THR A 153 -1.21 -15.22 4.84
N ARG A 154 -1.15 -16.20 5.74
CA ARG A 154 0.09 -16.89 6.10
C ARG A 154 0.93 -17.36 4.88
N PRO A 155 0.35 -18.03 3.85
CA PRO A 155 1.13 -18.48 2.71
C PRO A 155 1.69 -17.33 1.85
N ALA A 156 0.95 -16.22 1.69
CA ALA A 156 1.35 -15.11 0.83
C ALA A 156 2.04 -13.95 1.58
N PHE A 157 2.17 -14.04 2.91
CA PHE A 157 2.77 -12.98 3.73
C PHE A 157 4.21 -12.68 3.31
N ASP A 158 4.44 -11.44 2.90
CA ASP A 158 5.73 -10.87 2.54
C ASP A 158 5.81 -9.46 3.16
N ALA A 159 6.64 -9.32 4.19
CA ALA A 159 6.80 -8.08 4.94
C ALA A 159 7.20 -6.91 4.04
N GLU A 160 8.17 -7.10 3.14
CA GLU A 160 8.68 -6.03 2.29
C GLU A 160 7.60 -5.56 1.31
N ALA A 161 6.88 -6.49 0.70
CA ALA A 161 5.79 -6.17 -0.22
C ALA A 161 4.64 -5.43 0.49
N ILE A 162 4.26 -5.87 1.69
CA ILE A 162 3.20 -5.23 2.49
C ILE A 162 3.61 -3.82 2.90
N LEU A 163 4.82 -3.64 3.45
CA LEU A 163 5.32 -2.34 3.88
C LEU A 163 5.41 -1.36 2.70
N SER A 164 5.88 -1.82 1.54
CA SER A 164 5.93 -1.03 0.30
C SER A 164 4.53 -0.63 -0.17
N ALA A 165 3.57 -1.57 -0.19
CA ALA A 165 2.18 -1.28 -0.55
C ALA A 165 1.54 -0.28 0.42
N ALA A 166 1.76 -0.46 1.73
CA ALA A 166 1.26 0.43 2.77
C ALA A 166 1.88 1.84 2.66
N TYR A 167 3.18 1.95 2.38
CA TYR A 167 3.87 3.20 2.12
C TYR A 167 3.22 3.94 0.95
N ASN A 168 3.08 3.28 -0.20
CA ASN A 168 2.52 3.89 -1.41
C ASN A 168 1.07 4.36 -1.20
N ARG A 169 0.25 3.55 -0.51
CA ARG A 169 -1.12 3.93 -0.15
C ARG A 169 -1.16 5.15 0.77
N THR A 170 -0.33 5.15 1.81
CA THR A 170 -0.25 6.22 2.81
C THR A 170 0.24 7.52 2.18
N CYS A 171 1.38 7.49 1.50
CA CYS A 171 1.93 8.66 0.79
C CYS A 171 0.97 9.17 -0.29
N GLY A 172 0.38 8.28 -1.10
CA GLY A 172 -0.60 8.67 -2.11
C GLY A 172 -1.83 9.36 -1.49
N ARG A 173 -2.30 8.91 -0.34
CA ARG A 173 -3.40 9.55 0.40
C ARG A 173 -3.00 10.92 0.93
N LEU A 174 -1.85 11.02 1.62
CA LEU A 174 -1.33 12.29 2.15
C LEU A 174 -1.12 13.33 1.05
N LEU A 175 -0.58 12.91 -0.11
CA LEU A 175 -0.41 13.78 -1.27
C LEU A 175 -1.75 14.24 -1.85
N ARG A 176 -2.75 13.36 -1.96
CA ARG A 176 -4.10 13.75 -2.42
C ARG A 176 -4.74 14.75 -1.47
N GLU A 177 -4.63 14.52 -0.17
CA GLU A 177 -5.15 15.44 0.86
C GLU A 177 -4.45 16.78 0.82
N TYR A 178 -3.13 16.79 0.66
CA TYR A 178 -2.36 18.00 0.44
C TYR A 178 -2.89 18.75 -0.80
N VAL A 179 -2.99 18.09 -1.96
CA VAL A 179 -3.49 18.73 -3.20
C VAL A 179 -4.91 19.30 -3.01
N VAL A 180 -5.82 18.58 -2.35
CA VAL A 180 -7.16 19.08 -2.04
C VAL A 180 -7.10 20.29 -1.10
N GLN A 181 -6.22 20.30 -0.11
CA GLN A 181 -6.01 21.48 0.73
C GLN A 181 -5.51 22.67 -0.09
N GLN A 182 -4.58 22.45 -1.01
CA GLN A 182 -4.02 23.50 -1.87
C GLN A 182 -5.07 24.08 -2.83
N GLN A 183 -6.08 23.31 -3.24
CA GLN A 183 -7.23 23.83 -4.00
C GLN A 183 -7.99 24.95 -3.26
N HIS A 184 -8.07 24.84 -1.93
CA HIS A 184 -8.80 25.80 -1.10
C HIS A 184 -7.91 26.91 -0.57
N THR A 185 -6.72 26.56 -0.09
CA THR A 185 -5.77 27.48 0.52
C THR A 185 -4.37 27.09 0.04
N PRO A 186 -3.95 27.55 -1.16
CA PRO A 186 -2.59 27.35 -1.63
C PRO A 186 -1.59 27.91 -0.62
N ASP A 187 -0.53 27.17 -0.34
CA ASP A 187 0.55 27.60 0.52
C ASP A 187 1.64 28.33 -0.28
N GLU A 188 2.44 29.11 0.45
CA GLU A 188 3.52 29.91 -0.15
C GLU A 188 4.56 29.05 -0.89
N PRO A 189 5.03 27.89 -0.35
CA PRO A 189 5.95 27.02 -1.06
C PRO A 189 5.43 26.58 -2.44
N LEU A 190 4.18 26.13 -2.55
CA LEU A 190 3.59 25.69 -3.81
C LEU A 190 3.41 26.86 -4.77
N VAL A 191 2.84 27.97 -4.29
CA VAL A 191 2.60 29.16 -5.12
C VAL A 191 3.91 29.71 -5.65
N ARG A 192 4.96 29.77 -4.81
CA ARG A 192 6.29 30.21 -5.22
C ARG A 192 6.90 29.26 -6.25
N PHE A 193 6.84 27.95 -6.01
CA PHE A 193 7.35 26.96 -6.96
C PHE A 193 6.71 27.13 -8.34
N LEU A 194 5.38 27.21 -8.40
CA LEU A 194 4.63 27.40 -9.65
C LEU A 194 4.95 28.74 -10.31
N ALA A 195 5.03 29.83 -9.53
CA ALA A 195 5.40 31.14 -10.04
C ALA A 195 6.79 31.14 -10.66
N THR A 196 7.79 30.49 -10.05
CA THR A 196 9.14 30.38 -10.62
C THR A 196 9.18 29.60 -11.93
N GLN A 197 8.24 28.69 -12.17
CA GLN A 197 8.16 27.95 -13.44
C GLN A 197 7.59 28.78 -14.59
N VAL A 198 6.89 29.88 -14.32
CA VAL A 198 6.19 30.64 -15.38
C VAL A 198 6.55 32.12 -15.42
N TYR A 199 7.01 32.71 -14.31
CA TYR A 199 7.37 34.13 -14.26
C TYR A 199 8.87 34.32 -14.55
N GLU A 200 9.19 35.15 -15.54
CA GLU A 200 10.57 35.58 -15.76
C GLU A 200 10.98 36.69 -14.79
N GLY A 201 11.81 36.35 -13.81
CA GLY A 201 12.39 37.29 -12.87
C GLY A 201 12.33 36.77 -11.43
N ASP A 202 12.79 37.61 -10.50
CA ASP A 202 12.73 37.28 -9.08
C ASP A 202 11.29 37.29 -8.58
N VAL A 203 10.85 36.17 -8.00
CA VAL A 203 9.52 36.03 -7.41
C VAL A 203 9.48 36.74 -6.06
N SER A 204 9.20 38.04 -6.10
CA SER A 204 9.01 38.89 -4.92
C SER A 204 7.67 38.63 -4.20
N ASP A 205 7.52 39.12 -2.98
CA ASP A 205 6.27 39.00 -2.22
C ASP A 205 5.07 39.62 -2.93
N ASP A 206 5.28 40.67 -3.74
CA ASP A 206 4.21 41.32 -4.49
C ASP A 206 3.81 40.50 -5.73
N VAL A 207 4.78 39.84 -6.37
CA VAL A 207 4.51 38.86 -7.43
C VAL A 207 3.73 37.68 -6.85
N LEU A 208 4.16 37.13 -5.70
CA LEU A 208 3.45 36.03 -5.03
C LEU A 208 2.00 36.37 -4.71
N LYS A 209 1.72 37.57 -4.17
CA LYS A 209 0.34 38.04 -3.90
C LYS A 209 -0.55 37.99 -5.14
N ARG A 210 0.01 38.29 -6.32
CA ARG A 210 -0.71 38.22 -7.61
C ARG A 210 -0.92 36.77 -8.06
N PHE A 211 0.03 35.89 -7.78
CA PHE A 211 -0.05 34.47 -8.14
C PHE A 211 -1.02 33.67 -7.27
N TYR A 212 -1.19 33.97 -5.98
CA TYR A 212 -2.13 33.25 -5.09
C TYR A 212 -3.53 33.01 -5.69
N PRO A 213 -4.28 34.04 -6.13
CA PRO A 213 -5.62 33.86 -6.69
C PRO A 213 -5.62 33.12 -8.04
N VAL A 214 -4.55 33.27 -8.83
CA VAL A 214 -4.41 32.58 -10.13
C VAL A 214 -4.17 31.09 -9.90
N VAL A 215 -3.21 30.73 -9.04
CA VAL A 215 -2.90 29.35 -8.66
C VAL A 215 -4.12 28.67 -8.06
N GLN A 216 -4.85 29.35 -7.17
CA GLN A 216 -6.06 28.80 -6.56
C GLN A 216 -7.13 28.46 -7.61
N THR A 217 -7.33 29.34 -8.60
CA THR A 217 -8.28 29.11 -9.71
C THR A 217 -7.86 27.90 -10.54
N VAL A 218 -6.60 27.85 -10.96
CA VAL A 218 -6.06 26.75 -11.78
C VAL A 218 -6.13 25.41 -11.05
N LEU A 219 -5.74 25.34 -9.78
CA LEU A 219 -5.83 24.11 -8.99
C LEU A 219 -7.28 23.62 -8.85
N ARG A 220 -8.24 24.54 -8.71
CA ARG A 220 -9.66 24.21 -8.65
C ARG A 220 -10.16 23.63 -9.96
N GLU A 221 -9.83 24.26 -11.08
CA GLU A 221 -10.20 23.76 -12.40
C GLU A 221 -9.59 22.38 -12.69
N LEU A 222 -8.33 22.13 -12.30
CA LEU A 222 -7.66 20.84 -12.49
C LEU A 222 -8.28 19.72 -11.65
N VAL A 223 -8.58 19.99 -10.38
CA VAL A 223 -9.17 18.97 -9.48
C VAL A 223 -10.63 18.70 -9.83
N ASP A 224 -11.41 19.73 -10.16
CA ASP A 224 -12.82 19.60 -10.52
C ASP A 224 -12.99 19.03 -11.94
N GLY A 225 -12.17 19.47 -12.89
CA GLY A 225 -12.10 18.96 -14.27
C GLY A 225 -11.45 17.57 -14.39
N GLY A 226 -10.63 17.17 -13.41
CA GLY A 226 -10.10 15.83 -13.27
C GLY A 226 -11.15 14.73 -13.00
N ARG A 227 -12.42 15.11 -12.73
CA ARG A 227 -13.54 14.15 -12.74
C ARG A 227 -13.94 13.72 -14.16
N GLU A 228 -13.59 14.51 -15.18
CA GLU A 228 -13.91 14.24 -16.59
C GLU A 228 -12.68 13.71 -17.36
N ILE A 229 -11.47 14.04 -16.89
CA ILE A 229 -10.22 13.42 -17.36
C ILE A 229 -10.03 12.10 -16.60
N GLN A 230 -10.67 11.04 -17.09
CA GLN A 230 -10.37 9.66 -16.70
C GLN A 230 -8.88 9.42 -16.93
N TRP A 231 -8.09 9.45 -15.86
CA TRP A 231 -6.70 8.98 -15.84
C TRP A 231 -6.68 7.55 -16.40
N GLN A 232 -6.42 7.41 -17.70
CA GLN A 232 -6.07 6.12 -18.26
C GLN A 232 -4.69 5.80 -17.68
N ALA A 233 -4.69 4.94 -16.65
CA ALA A 233 -3.47 4.27 -16.22
C ALA A 233 -2.78 3.70 -17.48
N PRO A 234 -1.46 3.81 -17.63
CA PRO A 234 -0.77 3.29 -18.80
C PRO A 234 -1.10 1.81 -18.92
N GLY A 235 -1.65 1.47 -20.09
CA GLY A 235 -2.20 0.16 -20.39
C GLY A 235 -1.19 -0.93 -20.10
N ARG A 236 -1.68 -1.97 -19.41
CA ARG A 236 -1.18 -3.33 -19.62
C ARG A 236 -1.18 -3.59 -21.12
N ASP A 237 -0.02 -3.92 -21.67
CA ASP A 237 0.09 -4.57 -22.96
C ASP A 237 -0.58 -5.95 -22.89
N ASP A 238 -1.91 -5.99 -23.05
CA ASP A 238 -2.60 -7.19 -23.48
C ASP A 238 -2.41 -7.31 -25.00
N ARG A 239 -1.24 -7.81 -25.41
CA ARG A 239 -1.15 -8.53 -26.68
C ARG A 239 -1.82 -9.89 -26.49
N SER A 240 -3.13 -9.93 -26.67
CA SER A 240 -3.81 -11.17 -27.02
C SER A 240 -5.05 -10.89 -27.87
N GLY A 241 -4.98 -11.37 -29.11
CA GLY A 241 -6.15 -11.68 -29.93
C GLY A 241 -6.44 -10.73 -31.09
N SER A 242 -5.96 -11.05 -32.28
CA SER A 242 -6.84 -11.58 -33.33
C SER A 242 -6.07 -11.82 -34.64
N SER A 243 -5.95 -13.09 -35.01
CA SER A 243 -6.16 -13.46 -36.41
C SER A 243 -6.85 -14.83 -36.44
N ALA A 244 -8.17 -14.82 -36.60
CA ALA A 244 -8.84 -15.88 -37.33
C ALA A 244 -8.66 -15.58 -38.82
N ASP A 245 -8.06 -16.49 -39.59
CA ASP A 245 -8.85 -17.44 -40.37
C ASP A 245 -7.96 -18.45 -41.15
N ALA A 246 -8.61 -19.56 -41.52
CA ALA A 246 -8.29 -20.51 -42.59
C ALA A 246 -7.58 -21.86 -42.27
N SER A 247 -8.42 -22.89 -42.40
CA SER A 247 -8.26 -24.22 -43.01
C SER A 247 -7.71 -25.40 -42.18
N GLU A 248 -8.65 -26.31 -41.90
CA GLU A 248 -8.63 -27.77 -42.16
C GLU A 248 -7.28 -28.44 -42.44
N PHE A 249 -6.92 -29.49 -41.68
CA PHE A 249 -7.00 -30.90 -42.13
C PHE A 249 -6.51 -31.87 -41.02
N ALA A 250 -7.35 -32.88 -40.78
CA ALA A 250 -7.13 -34.30 -40.43
C ALA A 250 -5.90 -34.83 -39.66
N GLU A 251 -6.23 -35.72 -38.70
CA GLU A 251 -5.65 -37.07 -38.44
C GLU A 251 -4.29 -37.19 -37.70
N THR A 252 -4.35 -37.62 -36.43
CA THR A 252 -3.88 -38.91 -35.86
C THR A 252 -2.39 -39.25 -36.04
N GLU A 253 -1.64 -39.35 -34.92
CA GLU A 253 -1.24 -40.62 -34.28
C GLU A 253 -0.28 -40.38 -33.09
N ALA A 254 -0.20 -41.40 -32.24
CA ALA A 254 0.55 -41.50 -30.99
C ALA A 254 2.07 -41.69 -31.19
N SER A 255 2.88 -41.27 -30.22
CA SER A 255 3.59 -42.16 -29.26
C SER A 255 4.82 -41.50 -28.61
N GLU A 256 5.00 -41.87 -27.33
CA GLU A 256 6.27 -42.20 -26.65
C GLU A 256 7.50 -41.26 -26.69
N SER A 257 7.80 -40.71 -25.49
CA SER A 257 9.15 -40.51 -24.92
C SER A 257 10.04 -41.79 -25.02
N PRO A 258 11.37 -41.83 -24.71
CA PRO A 258 12.14 -40.89 -23.88
C PRO A 258 13.68 -40.74 -24.17
N LYS A 259 14.33 -39.91 -23.33
CA LYS A 259 15.72 -40.00 -22.80
C LYS A 259 16.91 -39.74 -23.75
N LYS A 260 17.75 -38.75 -23.39
CA LYS A 260 19.07 -38.96 -22.73
C LYS A 260 19.86 -37.63 -22.57
N GLU A 261 20.25 -37.34 -21.32
CA GLU A 261 21.55 -36.71 -21.02
C GLU A 261 22.70 -37.67 -21.39
N PRO A 262 23.93 -37.16 -21.53
CA PRO A 262 24.86 -37.33 -20.40
C PRO A 262 25.78 -36.13 -20.11
N GLU A 263 25.94 -35.89 -18.81
CA GLU A 263 27.18 -35.72 -18.03
C GLU A 263 28.45 -35.01 -18.61
N ARG A 264 28.93 -34.07 -17.77
CA ARG A 264 30.25 -34.01 -17.07
C ARG A 264 31.34 -33.04 -17.56
N ALA A 265 31.72 -32.20 -16.57
CA ALA A 265 33.08 -31.89 -16.09
C ALA A 265 33.94 -30.96 -17.00
N THR A 266 34.80 -30.05 -16.55
CA THR A 266 35.41 -29.69 -15.24
C THR A 266 36.08 -28.30 -15.41
N GLN A 267 36.37 -27.62 -14.29
CA GLN A 267 37.57 -26.78 -13.96
C GLN A 267 38.48 -26.25 -15.09
N GLU A 268 39.10 -25.06 -15.07
CA GLU A 268 39.78 -24.33 -13.98
C GLU A 268 40.35 -22.98 -14.52
N LYS A 269 40.68 -22.04 -13.62
CA LYS A 269 41.69 -20.93 -13.72
C LYS A 269 41.39 -19.79 -14.72
N GLY A 270 41.68 -18.52 -14.46
CA GLY A 270 42.48 -17.84 -13.44
C GLY A 270 43.29 -16.70 -14.09
N ALA A 271 43.40 -15.54 -13.42
CA ALA A 271 44.23 -14.36 -13.72
C ALA A 271 43.79 -13.51 -14.95
N SER A 272 44.05 -12.21 -15.08
CA SER A 272 44.50 -11.08 -14.24
C SER A 272 44.61 -9.89 -15.21
N ALA A 273 44.33 -8.67 -14.72
CA ALA A 273 44.77 -7.36 -15.23
C ALA A 273 44.30 -6.90 -16.63
N GLU A 274 43.70 -5.72 -16.71
CA GLU A 274 44.42 -4.48 -17.05
C GLU A 274 43.47 -3.27 -16.93
N GLU A 275 43.95 -2.23 -16.25
CA GLU A 275 43.44 -0.87 -16.33
C GLU A 275 43.74 -0.33 -17.73
N GLU A 276 42.73 0.14 -18.44
CA GLU A 276 42.94 1.10 -19.53
C GLU A 276 42.08 2.34 -19.32
N LYS A 277 42.81 3.44 -19.17
CA LYS A 277 42.36 4.81 -19.03
C LYS A 277 42.14 5.36 -20.44
N ALA A 278 40.90 5.69 -20.80
CA ALA A 278 40.60 6.44 -22.02
C ALA A 278 39.77 7.68 -21.67
N THR A 279 40.47 8.81 -21.62
CA THR A 279 39.96 10.17 -21.77
C THR A 279 39.49 10.39 -23.21
N LEU A 280 38.31 10.97 -23.41
CA LEU A 280 37.82 11.76 -24.56
C LEU A 280 36.28 11.77 -24.42
N GLY A 281 35.52 12.86 -24.46
CA GLY A 281 35.75 14.29 -24.60
C GLY A 281 34.42 14.97 -24.28
N ASP A 282 34.48 16.21 -23.80
CA ASP A 282 33.31 17.06 -23.60
C ASP A 282 32.70 17.41 -24.97
N ASP A 283 31.49 16.92 -25.24
CA ASP A 283 30.56 17.48 -26.21
C ASP A 283 29.24 17.68 -25.46
N GLU A 284 29.11 18.86 -24.84
CA GLU A 284 27.83 19.36 -24.35
C GLU A 284 27.02 19.82 -25.58
N ASP A 285 26.23 18.90 -26.14
CA ASP A 285 25.10 19.27 -26.98
C ASP A 285 24.03 19.91 -26.07
N GLU A 286 24.08 21.24 -25.94
CA GLU A 286 22.96 22.06 -25.46
C GLU A 286 21.80 21.90 -26.45
N GLN A 287 20.98 20.87 -26.23
CA GLN A 287 19.63 20.84 -26.78
C GLN A 287 18.83 21.90 -26.02
N GLU A 288 18.66 23.08 -26.63
CA GLU A 288 17.60 24.03 -26.29
C GLU A 288 16.26 23.28 -26.43
N GLY A 289 15.81 22.67 -25.34
CA GLY A 289 14.42 22.26 -25.20
C GLY A 289 13.57 23.52 -25.21
N GLU A 290 12.63 23.62 -26.14
CA GLU A 290 11.56 24.62 -26.08
C GLU A 290 10.96 24.58 -24.66
N ASP A 291 11.02 25.71 -23.94
CA ASP A 291 10.42 25.83 -22.63
C ASP A 291 8.91 25.56 -22.79
N PRO A 292 8.35 24.53 -22.15
CA PRO A 292 6.92 24.22 -22.27
C PRO A 292 6.03 25.35 -21.72
N PHE A 293 6.62 26.35 -21.07
CA PHE A 293 5.96 27.53 -20.57
C PHE A 293 6.61 28.78 -21.20
N ASP A 294 5.89 29.51 -22.04
CA ASP A 294 6.34 30.82 -22.54
C ASP A 294 6.32 31.83 -21.37
N LYS A 295 7.46 31.92 -20.68
CA LYS A 295 7.57 32.69 -19.43
C LYS A 295 7.53 34.20 -19.67
N ASP A 296 7.95 34.67 -20.85
CA ASP A 296 7.95 36.08 -21.26
C ASP A 296 6.50 36.60 -21.41
N LEU A 297 5.57 35.73 -21.84
CA LEU A 297 4.14 36.04 -21.87
C LEU A 297 3.55 36.26 -20.46
N ALA A 298 3.87 35.40 -19.50
CA ALA A 298 3.35 35.51 -18.14
C ALA A 298 3.87 36.77 -17.42
N ARG A 299 5.14 37.16 -17.65
CA ARG A 299 5.69 38.43 -17.14
C ARG A 299 4.92 39.65 -17.63
N ARG A 300 4.65 39.73 -18.94
CA ARG A 300 3.92 40.86 -19.55
C ARG A 300 2.49 40.96 -19.01
N VAL A 301 1.80 39.83 -18.83
CA VAL A 301 0.43 39.81 -18.29
C VAL A 301 0.38 40.26 -16.82
N ILE A 302 1.41 39.96 -16.03
CA ILE A 302 1.45 40.28 -14.61
C ILE A 302 1.89 41.72 -14.37
N ASP A 303 2.88 42.24 -15.11
CA ASP A 303 3.42 43.58 -14.89
C ASP A 303 2.49 44.71 -15.40
N ASP A 304 1.53 44.40 -16.29
CA ASP A 304 0.56 45.35 -16.87
C ASP A 304 -0.72 45.58 -16.02
N PHE A 305 -0.85 44.91 -14.87
CA PHE A 305 -1.93 45.11 -13.86
C PHE A 305 -1.37 45.49 -12.48
#